data_AF-A0A7C5JCI9-F1
#
_entry.id   AF-A0A7C5JCI9-F1
#
_cell.length_a   1.000
_cell.length_b   1.000
_cell.length_c   1.000
_cell.angle_alpha   90.00
_cell.angle_beta   90.00
_cell.angle_gamma   90.00
#
_symmetry.space_group_name_H-M   'P 1'
#
loop_
_entity.id
_entity.type
_entity.pdbx_description
1 polymer ?
#
loop_
_entity_poly.entity_id
_entity_poly.type
_entity_poly.pdbx_seq_one_letter_code
_entity_poly.pdbx_strand_id
1 'polypeptide(L)'
;MKLKNFFLMLMFVFAALSVSVQASEHAQEKVTQEQAAQESTYEPKGIGHMLASFYGTTGLKAILEPHEGVTNGEGEEMSLFAQGWGRVMMFAIIFLLFYLAIAKGFEPLLLLPIAFGGLLANIPIANMTSEHGMLGIIYNMG
;
A
#
# COMPACT_ATOMS: atom_id res chain seq x y z
N MET A 1 -53.15 4.15 26.78
CA MET A 1 -52.39 4.55 25.56
C MET A 1 -51.19 5.47 25.82
N LYS A 2 -51.12 6.27 26.90
CA LYS A 2 -50.05 7.28 27.06
C LYS A 2 -48.65 6.72 27.42
N LEU A 3 -48.57 5.55 28.07
CA LEU A 3 -47.28 4.99 28.52
C LEU A 3 -46.43 4.42 27.37
N LYS A 4 -47.06 3.82 26.35
CA LYS A 4 -46.35 3.30 25.16
C LYS A 4 -45.80 4.43 24.30
N ASN A 5 -46.56 5.52 24.18
CA ASN A 5 -46.13 6.72 23.46
C ASN A 5 -45.03 7.47 24.21
N PHE A 6 -45.03 7.43 25.55
CA PHE A 6 -43.95 7.96 26.38
C PHE A 6 -42.65 7.19 26.17
N PHE A 7 -42.70 5.86 26.14
CA PHE A 7 -41.51 5.04 25.89
C PHE A 7 -40.96 5.21 24.47
N LEU A 8 -41.84 5.35 23.47
CA LEU A 8 -41.47 5.64 22.08
C LEU A 8 -40.78 7.01 21.96
N MET A 9 -41.29 8.03 22.67
CA MET A 9 -40.69 9.36 22.69
C MET A 9 -39.35 9.39 23.43
N LEU A 10 -39.22 8.60 24.51
CA LEU A 10 -37.95 8.42 25.23
C LEU A 10 -36.86 7.79 24.36
N MET A 11 -37.21 6.75 23.59
CA MET A 11 -36.28 6.17 22.61
C MET A 11 -35.89 7.15 21.49
N PHE A 12 -36.83 7.96 21.01
CA PHE A 12 -36.56 8.97 19.97
C PHE A 12 -35.61 10.07 20.47
N VAL A 13 -35.77 10.51 21.73
CA VAL A 13 -34.87 11.48 22.37
C VAL A 13 -33.47 10.89 22.60
N PHE A 14 -33.39 9.62 23.02
CA PHE A 14 -32.11 8.94 23.19
C PHE A 14 -31.34 8.78 21.86
N ALA A 15 -32.04 8.44 20.77
CA ALA A 15 -31.46 8.35 19.43
C ALA A 15 -30.98 9.72 18.89
N ALA A 16 -31.73 10.80 19.15
CA ALA A 16 -31.33 12.15 18.74
C ALA A 16 -30.08 12.66 19.49
N LEU A 17 -29.92 12.29 20.77
CA LEU A 17 -28.73 12.61 21.56
C LEU A 17 -27.47 11.85 21.10
N SER A 18 -27.63 10.65 20.53
CA SER A 18 -26.48 9.86 20.04
C SER A 18 -25.81 10.49 18.81
N VAL A 19 -26.56 11.22 17.98
CA VAL A 19 -26.04 11.87 16.76
C VAL A 19 -25.16 13.07 17.07
N SER A 20 -25.40 13.77 18.18
CA SER A 20 -24.58 14.92 18.63
C SER A 20 -23.28 14.54 19.34
N VAL A 21 -23.10 13.28 19.76
CA VAL A 21 -21.90 12.86 20.53
C VAL A 21 -20.69 12.56 19.62
N GLN A 22 -20.89 12.36 18.31
CA GLN A 22 -19.77 12.12 17.37
C GLN A 22 -19.16 13.39 16.74
N ALA A 23 -19.51 14.60 17.20
CA ALA A 23 -19.04 15.84 16.57
C ALA A 23 -17.85 16.51 17.28
N SER A 24 -17.28 15.95 18.36
CA SER A 24 -16.19 16.62 19.08
C SER A 24 -15.34 15.68 19.97
N GLU A 25 -14.57 14.77 19.37
CA GLU A 25 -13.41 14.13 20.03
C GLU A 25 -12.29 13.82 19.03
N HIS A 26 -11.70 14.86 18.44
CA HIS A 26 -10.28 14.85 18.08
C HIS A 26 -9.65 16.21 18.41
N ALA A 27 -9.66 16.55 19.70
CA ALA A 27 -8.59 17.37 20.26
C ALA A 27 -7.49 16.40 20.70
N GLN A 28 -6.58 16.08 19.78
CA GLN A 28 -5.29 15.48 20.14
C GLN A 28 -4.26 16.59 20.17
N GLU A 29 -3.69 16.81 21.34
CA GLU A 29 -2.66 17.79 21.60
C GLU A 29 -1.30 17.30 21.06
N LYS A 30 -0.68 18.14 20.22
CA LYS A 30 0.76 18.35 19.96
C LYS A 30 1.67 17.14 19.71
N VAL A 31 2.01 16.95 18.44
CA VAL A 31 3.41 17.11 17.99
C VAL A 31 3.40 17.97 16.72
N THR A 32 3.81 19.22 16.86
CA THR A 32 4.28 20.04 15.74
C THR A 32 5.77 19.78 15.57
N GLN A 33 6.13 19.13 14.46
CA GLN A 33 7.25 19.52 13.58
C GLN A 33 6.77 19.16 12.17
N GLU A 34 6.06 20.06 11.49
CA GLU A 34 6.62 20.92 10.44
C GLU A 34 7.58 20.20 9.49
N GLN A 35 7.05 19.81 8.33
CA GLN A 35 7.64 20.22 7.05
C GLN A 35 6.51 20.48 6.04
N ALA A 36 6.11 21.76 6.05
CA ALA A 36 5.56 22.55 4.96
C ALA A 36 4.59 21.86 3.98
N ALA A 37 3.31 22.19 4.14
CA ALA A 37 2.53 22.65 2.99
C ALA A 37 3.26 23.87 2.43
N GLN A 38 4.32 23.61 1.67
CA GLN A 38 4.99 24.64 0.91
C GLN A 38 3.99 25.02 -0.16
N GLU A 39 3.56 26.27 -0.13
CA GLU A 39 2.96 26.94 -1.27
C GLU A 39 4.02 26.91 -2.39
N SER A 40 4.22 25.75 -3.02
CA SER A 40 4.93 25.71 -4.27
C SER A 40 3.94 26.31 -5.24
N THR A 41 4.24 27.53 -5.69
CA THR A 41 3.84 27.97 -7.03
C THR A 41 3.86 26.73 -7.91
N TYR A 42 2.68 26.35 -8.42
CA TYR A 42 2.52 25.17 -9.26
C TYR A 42 3.32 25.42 -10.53
N GLU A 43 4.61 25.12 -10.47
CA GLU A 43 5.47 25.08 -11.63
C GLU A 43 4.91 23.95 -12.48
N PRO A 44 4.42 24.22 -13.70
CA PRO A 44 3.94 23.15 -14.57
C PRO A 44 5.12 22.22 -14.82
N LYS A 45 5.18 21.15 -14.03
CA LYS A 45 6.22 20.15 -14.12
C LYS A 45 6.04 19.46 -15.46
N GLY A 46 6.99 19.73 -16.35
CA GLY A 46 7.03 19.07 -17.65
C GLY A 46 7.06 17.55 -17.47
N ILE A 47 6.56 16.84 -18.48
CA ILE A 47 6.50 15.37 -18.52
C ILE A 47 7.87 14.75 -18.16
N GLY A 48 8.98 15.40 -18.52
CA GLY A 48 10.33 14.97 -18.15
C GLY A 48 10.59 14.94 -16.63
N HIS A 49 10.17 15.97 -15.90
CA HIS A 49 10.30 15.98 -14.43
C HIS A 49 9.37 14.95 -13.80
N MET A 50 8.17 14.75 -14.36
CA MET A 50 7.23 13.72 -13.87
C MET A 50 7.78 12.31 -14.05
N LEU A 51 8.40 12.02 -15.21
CA LEU A 51 9.10 10.76 -15.46
C LEU A 51 10.32 10.58 -14.55
N ALA A 52 11.08 11.65 -14.30
CA ALA A 52 12.22 11.60 -13.38
C ALA A 52 11.78 11.32 -11.93
N SER A 53 10.73 12.00 -11.45
CA SER A 53 10.16 11.72 -10.12
C SER A 53 9.52 10.33 -10.08
N PHE A 54 8.88 9.88 -11.17
CA PHE A 54 8.34 8.54 -11.26
C PHE A 54 9.44 7.50 -11.14
N TYR A 55 10.56 7.64 -11.86
CA TYR A 55 11.70 6.73 -11.77
C TYR A 55 12.32 6.68 -10.37
N GLY A 56 12.45 7.84 -9.71
CA GLY A 56 12.94 7.93 -8.34
C GLY A 56 12.02 7.31 -7.30
N THR A 57 10.69 7.48 -7.45
CA THR A 57 9.68 7.02 -6.49
C THR A 57 9.22 5.58 -6.72
N THR A 58 9.21 5.11 -7.97
CA THR A 58 8.81 3.72 -8.30
C THR A 58 9.83 2.68 -7.89
N GLY A 59 11.07 3.08 -7.57
CA GLY A 59 12.04 2.15 -6.99
C GLY A 59 12.93 1.41 -7.98
N LEU A 60 12.94 1.80 -9.26
CA LEU A 60 14.01 1.37 -10.19
C LEU A 60 15.39 1.79 -9.66
N LYS A 61 15.48 3.00 -9.09
CA LYS A 61 16.67 3.46 -8.37
C LYS A 61 17.05 2.51 -7.22
N ALA A 62 16.08 1.97 -6.48
CA ALA A 62 16.32 1.07 -5.36
C ALA A 62 16.82 -0.34 -5.78
N ILE A 63 16.65 -0.73 -7.04
CA ILE A 63 17.21 -1.97 -7.60
C ILE A 63 18.69 -1.76 -8.02
N LEU A 64 19.03 -0.55 -8.49
CA LEU A 64 20.36 -0.21 -9.01
C LEU A 64 21.34 0.30 -7.93
N GLU A 65 20.82 1.02 -6.93
CA GLU A 65 21.58 1.50 -5.77
C GLU A 65 21.04 0.82 -4.50
N PRO A 66 21.53 -0.39 -4.16
CA PRO A 66 21.18 -1.02 -2.89
C PRO A 66 21.84 -0.22 -1.75
N HIS A 67 21.03 0.26 -0.81
CA HIS A 67 21.50 0.98 0.37
C HIS A 67 21.45 0.07 1.60
N GLU A 68 22.33 0.31 2.57
CA GLU A 68 22.32 -0.40 3.86
C GLU A 68 21.19 0.15 4.75
N GLY A 69 20.57 -0.72 5.55
CA GLY A 69 19.52 -0.34 6.51
C GLY A 69 18.09 -0.25 5.95
N VAL A 70 17.81 -0.82 4.77
CA VAL A 70 16.45 -0.86 4.22
C VAL A 70 15.71 -2.07 4.79
N THR A 71 14.57 -1.80 5.41
CA THR A 71 13.77 -2.80 6.14
C THR A 71 12.71 -3.43 5.22
N ASN A 72 12.48 -4.72 5.35
CA ASN A 72 11.35 -5.41 4.70
C ASN A 72 10.02 -5.06 5.39
N GLY A 73 8.93 -5.67 4.93
CA GLY A 73 7.61 -5.48 5.51
C GLY A 73 7.43 -5.93 6.96
N GLU A 74 8.40 -6.64 7.52
CA GLU A 74 8.36 -7.28 8.84
C GLU A 74 9.35 -6.65 9.85
N GLY A 75 10.04 -5.57 9.46
CA GLY A 75 10.99 -4.92 10.36
C GLY A 75 12.42 -5.48 10.28
N GLU A 76 12.70 -6.45 9.40
CA GLU A 76 14.03 -7.04 9.24
C GLU A 76 14.84 -6.34 8.15
N GLU A 77 16.15 -6.19 8.38
CA GLU A 77 17.04 -5.60 7.39
C GLU A 77 17.20 -6.49 6.15
N MET A 78 16.92 -5.93 4.98
CA MET A 78 17.06 -6.62 3.71
C MET A 78 18.54 -6.64 3.32
N SER A 79 19.08 -7.83 3.01
CA SER A 79 20.41 -7.95 2.42
C SER A 79 20.51 -7.14 1.12
N LEU A 80 21.64 -6.47 0.89
CA LEU A 80 21.95 -5.73 -0.35
C LEU A 80 21.73 -6.61 -1.60
N PHE A 81 22.03 -7.90 -1.49
CA PHE A 81 21.78 -8.87 -2.55
C PHE A 81 20.28 -9.00 -2.82
N ALA A 82 19.45 -9.16 -1.79
CA ALA A 82 18.01 -9.32 -1.94
C ALA A 82 17.35 -8.06 -2.53
N GLN A 83 17.84 -6.86 -2.18
CA GLN A 83 17.30 -5.59 -2.66
C GLN A 83 17.62 -5.32 -4.14
N GLY A 84 18.86 -5.59 -4.56
CA GLY A 84 19.30 -5.36 -5.93
C GLY A 84 19.18 -6.62 -6.78
N TRP A 85 20.24 -7.43 -6.77
CA TRP A 85 20.42 -8.54 -7.71
C TRP A 85 19.39 -9.66 -7.57
N GLY A 86 18.95 -9.94 -6.35
CA GLY A 86 17.92 -10.92 -6.02
C GLY A 86 16.58 -10.57 -6.68
N ARG A 87 16.17 -9.29 -6.64
CA ARG A 87 14.97 -8.82 -7.34
C ARG A 87 15.09 -8.93 -8.86
N VAL A 88 16.25 -8.59 -9.43
CA VAL A 88 16.50 -8.73 -10.88
C VAL A 88 16.36 -10.19 -11.31
N MET A 89 16.95 -11.13 -10.56
CA MET A 89 16.81 -12.56 -10.82
C MET A 89 15.36 -13.04 -10.68
N MET A 90 14.62 -12.54 -9.68
CA MET A 90 13.22 -12.88 -9.49
C MET A 90 12.34 -12.39 -10.66
N PHE A 91 12.56 -11.18 -11.17
CA PHE A 91 11.89 -10.69 -12.38
C PHE A 91 12.19 -11.57 -13.58
N ALA A 92 13.44 -12.00 -13.76
CA ALA A 92 13.80 -12.93 -14.84
C ALA A 92 13.02 -14.26 -14.75
N ILE A 93 12.87 -14.81 -13.53
CA ILE A 93 12.05 -16.02 -13.28
C ILE A 93 10.58 -15.74 -13.59
N ILE A 94 10.02 -14.61 -13.14
CA ILE A 94 8.62 -14.25 -13.38
C ILE A 94 8.33 -14.16 -14.89
N PHE A 95 9.21 -13.52 -15.67
CA PHE A 95 9.08 -13.47 -17.13
C PHE A 95 9.23 -14.84 -17.79
N LEU A 96 10.09 -15.72 -17.25
CA LEU A 96 10.19 -17.11 -17.71
C LEU A 96 8.87 -17.87 -17.46
N LEU A 97 8.24 -17.67 -16.31
CA LEU A 97 6.93 -18.27 -16.00
C LEU A 97 5.83 -17.73 -16.90
N PHE A 98 5.81 -16.43 -17.17
CA PHE A 98 4.90 -15.84 -18.17
C PHE A 98 5.12 -16.43 -19.56
N TYR A 99 6.38 -16.60 -19.97
CA TYR A 99 6.72 -17.24 -21.24
C TYR A 99 6.22 -18.69 -21.30
N LEU A 100 6.41 -19.48 -20.25
CA LEU A 100 5.91 -20.86 -20.17
C LEU A 100 4.38 -20.93 -20.22
N ALA A 101 3.70 -20.04 -19.51
CA ALA A 101 2.24 -19.98 -19.45
C ALA A 101 1.63 -19.54 -20.79
N ILE A 102 2.17 -18.47 -21.40
CA ILE A 102 1.57 -17.85 -22.59
C ILE A 102 2.08 -18.49 -23.88
N ALA A 103 3.40 -18.60 -24.05
CA ALA A 103 3.99 -19.06 -25.31
C ALA A 103 3.99 -20.58 -25.44
N LYS A 104 4.23 -21.30 -24.33
CA LYS A 104 4.26 -22.76 -24.32
C LYS A 104 2.97 -23.43 -23.82
N GLY A 105 2.03 -22.66 -23.25
CA GLY A 105 0.75 -23.18 -22.79
C GLY A 105 0.85 -24.20 -21.65
N PHE A 106 1.95 -24.19 -20.88
CA PHE A 106 2.02 -25.00 -19.65
C PHE A 106 1.07 -24.39 -18.62
N GLU A 107 0.11 -25.19 -18.14
CA GLU A 107 -0.87 -24.85 -17.11
C GLU A 107 -1.24 -23.37 -17.02
N PRO A 108 -1.75 -22.75 -18.11
CA PRO A 108 -1.89 -21.30 -18.20
C PRO A 108 -2.85 -20.74 -17.15
N LEU A 109 -3.86 -21.53 -16.77
CA LEU A 109 -4.84 -21.15 -15.75
C LEU A 109 -4.22 -21.01 -14.35
N LEU A 110 -3.13 -21.72 -14.07
CA LEU A 110 -2.48 -21.75 -12.77
C LEU A 110 -1.20 -20.91 -12.78
N LEU A 111 -0.34 -21.11 -13.78
CA LEU A 111 0.95 -20.41 -13.88
C LEU A 111 0.81 -18.91 -14.12
N LEU A 112 -0.24 -18.47 -14.82
CA LEU A 112 -0.47 -17.04 -15.06
C LEU A 112 -0.80 -16.28 -13.77
N PRO A 113 -1.76 -16.72 -12.91
CA PRO A 113 -1.95 -16.14 -11.58
C PRO A 113 -0.70 -16.17 -10.69
N ILE A 114 0.07 -17.27 -10.70
CA ILE A 114 1.31 -17.36 -9.92
C ILE A 114 2.33 -16.34 -10.39
N ALA A 115 2.57 -16.22 -11.69
CA ALA A 115 3.50 -15.24 -12.25
C ALA A 115 3.05 -13.80 -11.92
N PHE A 116 1.74 -13.53 -11.96
CA PHE A 116 1.18 -12.24 -11.53
C PHE A 116 1.39 -11.96 -10.05
N GLY A 117 1.12 -12.94 -9.17
CA GLY A 117 1.35 -12.80 -7.73
C GLY A 117 2.84 -12.55 -7.42
N GLY A 118 3.74 -13.28 -8.09
CA GLY A 118 5.18 -13.06 -8.00
C GLY A 118 5.60 -11.67 -8.47
N LEU A 119 5.00 -11.17 -9.55
CA LEU A 119 5.23 -9.81 -10.05
C LEU A 119 4.84 -8.76 -8.99
N LEU A 120 3.64 -8.85 -8.42
CA LEU A 120 3.14 -7.92 -7.41
C LEU A 120 3.98 -7.95 -6.13
N ALA A 121 4.40 -9.13 -5.69
CA ALA A 121 5.24 -9.30 -4.50
C ALA A 121 6.64 -8.68 -4.65
N ASN A 122 7.14 -8.53 -5.88
CA ASN A 122 8.50 -8.05 -6.16
C ASN A 122 8.57 -6.60 -6.68
N ILE A 123 7.45 -5.86 -6.70
CA ILE A 123 7.45 -4.44 -7.07
C ILE A 123 8.25 -3.63 -6.03
N PRO A 124 9.31 -2.92 -6.42
CA PRO A 124 10.10 -2.12 -5.49
C PRO A 124 9.26 -0.97 -4.89
N ILE A 125 9.53 -0.61 -3.63
CA ILE A 125 8.88 0.49 -2.88
C ILE A 125 7.41 0.27 -2.52
N ALA A 126 6.71 -0.70 -3.12
CA ALA A 126 5.29 -0.91 -2.86
C ALA A 126 4.97 -1.65 -1.54
N ASN A 127 5.99 -2.24 -0.88
CA ASN A 127 5.89 -3.03 0.37
C ASN A 127 4.63 -3.92 0.45
N MET A 128 4.22 -4.48 -0.69
CA MET A 128 2.89 -5.08 -0.85
C MET A 128 2.69 -6.30 0.04
N THR A 129 3.79 -6.96 0.39
CA THR A 129 3.85 -8.17 1.24
C THR A 129 3.96 -7.87 2.73
N SER A 130 4.03 -6.60 3.14
CA SER A 130 4.01 -6.24 4.57
C SER A 130 2.66 -6.51 5.21
N GLU A 131 2.63 -6.58 6.54
CA GLU A 131 1.40 -6.79 7.32
C GLU A 131 0.32 -5.75 6.99
N HIS A 132 0.73 -4.50 6.76
CA HIS A 132 -0.13 -3.39 6.34
C HIS A 132 -0.19 -3.20 4.82
N GLY A 133 0.52 -4.03 4.06
CA GLY A 133 0.52 -4.05 2.60
C GLY A 133 -0.74 -4.72 2.07
N MET A 134 -1.14 -4.37 0.84
CA MET A 134 -2.35 -4.94 0.21
C MET A 134 -2.39 -6.47 0.29
N LEU A 135 -1.28 -7.16 -0.02
CA LEU A 135 -1.24 -8.62 -0.03
C LEU A 135 -1.28 -9.19 1.40
N GLY A 136 -0.64 -8.52 2.37
CA GLY A 136 -0.69 -8.93 3.78
C GLY A 136 -2.08 -8.75 4.39
N ILE A 137 -2.77 -7.66 4.09
CA ILE A 137 -4.16 -7.43 4.51
C ILE A 137 -5.06 -8.54 3.96
N ILE A 138 -4.94 -8.88 2.67
CA ILE A 138 -5.73 -9.95 2.05
C ILE A 138 -5.40 -11.31 2.68
N TYR A 139 -4.12 -11.58 2.95
CA TYR A 139 -3.68 -12.83 3.59
C TYR A 139 -4.24 -12.98 5.01
N ASN A 140 -4.29 -11.90 5.80
CA ASN A 140 -4.78 -11.91 7.18
C ASN A 140 -6.33 -11.91 7.28
N MET A 141 -7.03 -11.62 6.19
CA MET A 141 -8.50 -11.58 6.16
C MET A 141 -9.18 -12.96 6.04
N GLY A 142 -8.44 -13.99 5.66
CA GLY A 142 -8.94 -15.36 5.43
C GLY A 142 -8.31 -16.37 6.37
#